data_AF-A0A1I6G426-F1
#
_entry.id   AF-A0A1I6G426-F1
#
_cell.length_a   1.000
_cell.length_b   1.000
_cell.length_c   1.000
_cell.angle_alpha   90.00
_cell.angle_beta   90.00
_cell.angle_gamma   90.00
#
_symmetry.space_group_name_H-M   'P 1'
#
loop_
_entity.id
_entity.type
_entity.pdbx_description
1 polymer ?
#
loop_
_entity_poly.entity_id
_entity_poly.type
_entity_poly.pdbx_seq_one_letter_code
_entity_poly.pdbx_strand_id
1 'polypeptide(L)'
;MFETLAALFFAHVLADYVLQTEKMVATKDRPLTLLTHIGIVYLTAIIALGSFDWWIAILAGLHLIVDLAKSLWIKYRSDTIMAYLADQGAHLVTLAAVAGFAPALWHNGIWAMQTTAWAPECMLLAAGAIYATRAGGFAVGKLMGPYAAGAPSDSLPAGGMMIGQLERGLIYLMFIAGLPAGIGFLIAAKSILRFDAASNNAKAEYVIIGTLASFCWAIAVSLLILAINNGLNGAPLLEIMPRSN
;
A
#
# COMPACT_ATOMS: atom_id res chain seq x y z
N MET A 1 5.15 19.34 5.91
CA MET A 1 5.89 18.23 5.24
C MET A 1 5.01 17.00 5.19
N PHE A 2 4.46 16.57 6.34
CA PHE A 2 3.61 15.39 6.41
C PHE A 2 2.32 15.52 5.62
N GLU A 3 1.77 16.73 5.46
CA GLU A 3 0.59 17.03 4.64
C GLU A 3 0.87 16.74 3.17
N THR A 4 1.99 17.28 2.67
CA THR A 4 2.51 16.99 1.32
C THR A 4 2.77 15.50 1.15
N LEU A 5 3.41 14.84 2.13
CA LEU A 5 3.69 13.40 2.07
C LEU A 5 2.40 12.57 2.02
N ALA A 6 1.39 12.91 2.83
CA ALA A 6 0.10 12.24 2.86
C ALA A 6 -0.63 12.35 1.52
N ALA A 7 -0.70 13.56 0.95
CA ALA A 7 -1.31 13.80 -0.35
C ALA A 7 -0.57 13.07 -1.49
N LEU A 8 0.77 13.10 -1.48
CA LEU A 8 1.59 12.40 -2.47
C LEU A 8 1.46 10.87 -2.36
N PHE A 9 1.45 10.33 -1.14
CA PHE A 9 1.24 8.90 -0.90
C PHE A 9 -0.15 8.47 -1.38
N PHE A 10 -1.19 9.26 -1.11
CA PHE A 10 -2.53 9.02 -1.63
C PHE A 10 -2.57 9.04 -3.17
N ALA A 11 -1.94 10.03 -3.81
CA ALA A 11 -1.85 10.11 -5.27
C ALA A 11 -1.15 8.89 -5.90
N HIS A 12 -0.03 8.46 -5.30
CA HIS A 12 0.70 7.27 -5.72
C HIS A 12 -0.17 6.01 -5.59
N VAL A 13 -0.81 5.81 -4.43
CA VAL A 13 -1.66 4.63 -4.19
C VAL A 13 -2.85 4.60 -5.16
N LEU A 14 -3.47 5.75 -5.44
CA LEU A 14 -4.53 5.83 -6.45
C LEU A 14 -4.00 5.48 -7.84
N ALA A 15 -2.87 6.04 -8.25
CA ALA A 15 -2.31 5.79 -9.58
C ALA A 15 -1.96 4.32 -9.78
N ASP A 16 -1.21 3.71 -8.87
CA ASP A 16 -0.65 2.37 -9.04
C ASP A 16 -1.62 1.25 -8.69
N TYR A 17 -2.50 1.46 -7.71
CA TYR A 17 -3.40 0.41 -7.26
C TYR A 17 -4.83 0.60 -7.72
N VAL A 18 -5.31 1.81 -8.00
CA VAL A 18 -6.72 2.01 -8.39
C VAL A 18 -6.85 2.21 -9.90
N LEU A 19 -6.06 3.11 -10.47
CA LEU A 19 -6.19 3.57 -11.86
C LEU A 19 -5.33 2.78 -12.84
N GLN A 20 -4.23 2.16 -12.39
CA GLN A 20 -3.46 1.24 -13.22
C GLN A 20 -4.26 -0.05 -13.46
N THR A 21 -4.66 -0.26 -14.71
CA THR A 21 -5.47 -1.41 -15.13
C THR A 21 -4.61 -2.64 -15.43
N GLU A 22 -5.22 -3.83 -15.42
CA GLU A 22 -4.54 -5.08 -15.82
C GLU A 22 -3.95 -5.00 -17.23
N LYS A 23 -4.65 -4.34 -18.16
CA LYS A 23 -4.17 -4.11 -19.53
C LYS A 23 -2.91 -3.25 -19.56
N MET A 24 -2.82 -2.23 -18.70
CA MET A 24 -1.60 -1.43 -18.58
C MET A 24 -0.45 -2.28 -18.08
N VAL A 25 -0.67 -3.09 -17.04
CA VAL A 25 0.34 -4.01 -16.52
C VAL A 25 0.82 -4.99 -17.60
N ALA A 26 -0.09 -5.57 -18.37
CA ALA A 26 0.21 -6.53 -19.43
C ALA A 26 0.95 -5.92 -20.64
N THR A 27 0.93 -4.59 -20.80
CA THR A 27 1.55 -3.87 -21.94
C THR A 27 2.57 -2.83 -21.48
N LYS A 28 3.15 -3.01 -20.27
CA LYS A 28 4.15 -2.09 -19.68
C LYS A 28 5.45 -1.95 -20.50
N ASP A 29 5.66 -2.81 -21.50
CA ASP A 29 6.74 -2.71 -22.47
C ASP A 29 6.50 -1.64 -23.55
N ARG A 30 5.25 -1.16 -23.71
CA ARG A 30 4.88 -0.20 -24.75
C ARG A 30 5.07 1.24 -24.27
N PRO A 31 5.73 2.12 -25.05
CA PRO A 31 5.94 3.51 -24.68
C PRO A 31 4.64 4.27 -24.38
N LEU A 32 3.58 4.03 -25.15
CA LEU A 32 2.28 4.69 -24.94
C LEU A 32 1.65 4.30 -23.59
N THR A 33 1.78 3.03 -23.18
CA THR A 33 1.28 2.57 -21.89
C THR A 33 2.03 3.23 -20.74
N LEU A 34 3.36 3.31 -20.84
CA LEU A 34 4.19 4.01 -19.84
C LEU A 34 3.84 5.50 -19.77
N LEU A 35 3.75 6.19 -20.92
CA LEU A 35 3.37 7.60 -20.96
C LEU A 35 1.98 7.83 -20.37
N THR A 36 1.02 6.95 -20.65
CA THR A 36 -0.33 7.02 -20.07
C THR A 36 -0.28 6.85 -18.56
N HIS A 37 0.49 5.88 -18.05
CA HIS A 37 0.65 5.67 -16.61
C HIS A 37 1.28 6.87 -15.92
N ILE A 38 2.35 7.43 -16.48
CA ILE A 38 3.02 8.60 -15.90
C ILE A 38 2.14 9.84 -15.97
N GLY A 39 1.33 9.98 -17.03
CA GLY A 39 0.28 11.00 -17.07
C GLY A 39 -0.72 10.84 -15.93
N ILE A 40 -1.15 9.61 -15.61
CA ILE A 40 -2.02 9.33 -14.47
C ILE A 40 -1.33 9.70 -13.15
N VAL A 41 -0.07 9.30 -12.93
CA VAL A 41 0.70 9.64 -11.72
C VAL A 41 0.82 11.16 -11.55
N TYR A 42 1.13 11.87 -12.62
CA TYR A 42 1.26 13.33 -12.60
C TYR A 42 -0.08 14.01 -12.28
N LEU A 43 -1.16 13.58 -12.94
CA LEU A 43 -2.49 14.14 -12.73
C LEU A 43 -3.05 13.83 -11.35
N THR A 44 -2.88 12.61 -10.83
CA THR A 44 -3.33 12.28 -9.46
C THR A 44 -2.56 13.10 -8.43
N ALA A 45 -1.27 13.35 -8.63
CA ALA A 45 -0.48 14.19 -7.72
C ALA A 45 -0.93 15.66 -7.76
N ILE A 46 -1.17 16.23 -8.94
CA ILE A 46 -1.76 17.57 -9.07
C ILE A 46 -3.12 17.65 -8.35
N ILE A 47 -3.99 16.67 -8.60
CA ILE A 47 -5.34 16.66 -8.01
C ILE A 47 -5.27 16.49 -6.50
N ALA A 48 -4.43 15.59 -5.97
CA ALA A 48 -4.31 15.37 -4.53
C ALA A 48 -3.71 16.59 -3.82
N LEU A 49 -2.68 17.22 -4.38
CA LEU A 49 -2.07 18.41 -3.78
C LEU A 49 -2.89 19.69 -4.02
N GLY A 50 -3.69 19.74 -5.09
CA GLY A 50 -4.37 20.96 -5.53
C GLY A 50 -3.40 22.04 -6.04
N SER A 51 -2.17 21.66 -6.38
CA SER A 51 -1.12 22.58 -6.85
C SER A 51 -0.52 22.11 -8.17
N PHE A 52 0.03 23.08 -8.90
CA PHE A 52 0.82 22.84 -10.10
C PHE A 52 2.23 23.35 -9.86
N ASP A 53 3.20 22.45 -9.77
CA ASP A 53 4.59 22.77 -9.42
C ASP A 53 5.57 21.82 -10.14
N TRP A 54 6.79 22.30 -10.40
CA TRP A 54 7.84 21.55 -11.07
C TRP A 54 8.30 20.33 -10.26
N TRP A 55 8.21 20.37 -8.93
CA TRP A 55 8.49 19.21 -8.07
C TRP A 55 7.54 18.04 -8.34
N ILE A 56 6.29 18.31 -8.75
CA ILE A 56 5.34 17.26 -9.14
C ILE A 56 5.78 16.60 -10.45
N ALA A 57 6.34 17.38 -11.38
CA ALA A 57 6.91 16.83 -12.62
C ALA A 57 8.18 16.00 -12.35
N ILE A 58 9.02 16.43 -11.40
CA ILE A 58 10.15 15.62 -10.92
C ILE A 58 9.68 14.31 -10.31
N LEU A 59 8.66 14.34 -9.45
CA LEU A 59 8.10 13.13 -8.86
C LEU A 59 7.62 12.15 -9.95
N ALA A 60 6.90 12.64 -10.95
CA ALA A 60 6.44 11.81 -12.07
C ALA A 60 7.63 11.23 -12.88
N GLY A 61 8.70 12.01 -13.07
CA GLY A 61 9.93 11.54 -13.70
C GLY A 61 10.66 10.48 -12.88
N LEU A 62 10.76 10.66 -11.56
CA LEU A 62 11.32 9.67 -10.64
C LEU A 62 10.49 8.38 -10.64
N HIS A 63 9.16 8.49 -10.62
CA HIS A 63 8.24 7.35 -10.73
C HIS A 63 8.52 6.56 -12.03
N LEU A 64 8.67 7.25 -13.17
CA LEU A 64 9.03 6.61 -14.44
C LEU A 64 10.37 5.87 -14.36
N ILE A 65 11.38 6.48 -13.77
CA ILE A 65 12.71 5.86 -13.61
C ILE A 65 12.60 4.57 -12.79
N VAL A 66 11.86 4.60 -11.68
CA VAL A 66 11.64 3.41 -10.83
C VAL A 66 10.89 2.32 -11.61
N ASP A 67 9.79 2.68 -12.29
CA ASP A 67 9.00 1.73 -13.09
C ASP A 67 9.81 1.10 -14.22
N LEU A 68 10.65 1.89 -14.91
CA LEU A 68 11.56 1.39 -15.94
C LEU A 68 12.64 0.48 -15.35
N ALA A 69 13.26 0.86 -14.23
CA ALA A 69 14.27 0.06 -13.57
C ALA A 69 13.70 -1.30 -13.13
N LYS A 70 12.49 -1.33 -12.57
CA LYS A 70 11.78 -2.57 -12.23
C LYS A 70 11.47 -3.40 -13.47
N SER A 71 10.99 -2.77 -14.54
CA SER A 71 10.64 -3.46 -15.79
C SER A 71 11.87 -4.09 -16.44
N LEU A 72 13.01 -3.39 -16.43
CA LEU A 72 14.29 -3.94 -16.87
C LEU A 72 14.76 -5.08 -15.96
N TRP A 73 14.62 -4.95 -14.64
CA TRP A 73 14.97 -6.03 -13.71
C TRP A 73 14.16 -7.30 -13.99
N ILE A 74 12.83 -7.19 -14.12
CA ILE A 74 11.93 -8.32 -14.38
C ILE A 74 12.14 -8.90 -15.79
N LYS A 75 12.62 -8.11 -16.75
CA LYS A 75 12.98 -8.63 -18.08
C LYS A 75 14.14 -9.62 -18.02
N TYR A 76 15.09 -9.42 -17.09
CA TYR A 76 16.30 -10.25 -16.98
C TYR A 76 16.32 -11.18 -15.76
N ARG A 77 15.36 -11.04 -14.83
CA ARG A 77 15.24 -11.82 -13.57
C ARG A 77 13.77 -12.13 -13.27
N SER A 78 13.52 -12.90 -12.21
CA SER A 78 12.16 -13.26 -11.80
C SER A 78 11.43 -12.12 -11.07
N ASP A 79 10.12 -12.04 -11.31
CA ASP A 79 9.21 -11.09 -10.65
C ASP A 79 8.81 -11.55 -9.24
N THR A 80 9.77 -11.45 -8.32
CA THR A 80 9.64 -11.92 -6.92
C THR A 80 9.02 -10.88 -5.99
N ILE A 81 8.66 -11.32 -4.78
CA ILE A 81 8.30 -10.40 -3.70
C ILE A 81 9.40 -9.37 -3.41
N MET A 82 10.68 -9.73 -3.53
CA MET A 82 11.79 -8.79 -3.29
C MET A 82 11.85 -7.70 -4.36
N ALA A 83 11.62 -8.03 -5.63
CA ALA A 83 11.52 -7.03 -6.69
C ALA A 83 10.34 -6.06 -6.46
N TYR A 84 9.22 -6.59 -5.95
CA TYR A 84 8.07 -5.78 -5.57
C TYR A 84 8.35 -4.87 -4.37
N LEU A 85 8.94 -5.39 -3.29
CA LEU A 85 9.27 -4.60 -2.10
C LEU A 85 10.31 -3.52 -2.40
N ALA A 86 11.32 -3.82 -3.23
CA ALA A 86 12.32 -2.85 -3.65
C ALA A 86 11.70 -1.71 -4.48
N ASP A 87 10.80 -2.04 -5.41
CA ASP A 87 10.05 -1.07 -6.19
C ASP A 87 9.19 -0.15 -5.32
N GLN A 88 8.38 -0.72 -4.42
CA GLN A 88 7.56 0.06 -3.50
C GLN A 88 8.40 0.90 -2.52
N GLY A 89 9.53 0.35 -2.04
CA GLY A 89 10.48 1.08 -1.22
C GLY A 89 11.09 2.28 -1.96
N ALA A 90 11.46 2.11 -3.23
CA ALA A 90 11.98 3.20 -4.05
C ALA A 90 10.93 4.31 -4.26
N HIS A 91 9.67 3.94 -4.56
CA HIS A 91 8.58 4.90 -4.66
C HIS A 91 8.37 5.67 -3.34
N LEU A 92 8.28 4.98 -2.20
CA LEU A 92 8.16 5.63 -0.88
C LEU A 92 9.32 6.59 -0.58
N VAL A 93 10.55 6.22 -0.93
CA VAL A 93 11.72 7.09 -0.78
C VAL A 93 11.60 8.34 -1.65
N THR A 94 11.17 8.21 -2.91
CA THR A 94 10.98 9.37 -3.79
C THR A 94 9.87 10.31 -3.28
N LEU A 95 8.76 9.77 -2.78
CA LEU A 95 7.68 10.55 -2.16
C LEU A 95 8.18 11.32 -0.93
N ALA A 96 8.89 10.63 -0.03
CA ALA A 96 9.47 11.24 1.17
C ALA A 96 10.52 12.33 0.82
N ALA A 97 11.37 12.07 -0.17
CA ALA A 97 12.36 13.04 -0.64
C ALA A 97 11.68 14.29 -1.20
N VAL A 98 10.71 14.15 -2.11
CA VAL A 98 9.97 15.30 -2.68
C VAL A 98 9.21 16.05 -1.58
N ALA A 99 8.54 15.34 -0.66
CA ALA A 99 7.87 15.99 0.47
C ALA A 99 8.83 16.74 1.40
N GLY A 100 10.06 16.24 1.58
CA GLY A 100 11.11 16.88 2.40
C GLY A 100 11.73 18.11 1.73
N PHE A 101 12.01 18.04 0.42
CA PHE A 101 12.57 19.17 -0.34
C PHE A 101 11.54 20.24 -0.70
N ALA A 102 10.27 19.84 -0.85
CA ALA A 102 9.17 20.72 -1.22
C ALA A 102 7.99 20.59 -0.22
N PRO A 103 8.21 20.90 1.08
CA PRO A 103 7.21 20.64 2.11
C PRO A 103 5.96 21.50 1.98
N ALA A 104 6.04 22.63 1.27
CA ALA A 104 4.96 23.58 1.07
C ALA A 104 4.03 23.24 -0.11
N LEU A 105 4.25 22.13 -0.85
CA LEU A 105 3.41 21.77 -2.01
C LEU A 105 1.92 21.66 -1.69
N TRP A 106 1.57 21.11 -0.52
CA TRP A 106 0.20 21.11 -0.02
C TRP A 106 -0.30 22.54 0.28
N HIS A 107 0.44 23.30 1.08
CA HIS A 107 0.04 24.64 1.51
C HIS A 107 -0.09 25.66 0.37
N ASN A 108 0.67 25.48 -0.71
CA ASN A 108 0.57 26.29 -1.91
C ASN A 108 -0.58 25.86 -2.83
N GLY A 109 -1.21 24.72 -2.56
CA GLY A 109 -2.34 24.20 -3.32
C GLY A 109 -3.66 24.85 -2.95
N ILE A 110 -4.62 24.77 -3.88
CA ILE A 110 -5.96 25.34 -3.68
C ILE A 110 -6.63 24.74 -2.46
N TRP A 111 -6.51 23.42 -2.26
CA TRP A 111 -7.18 22.72 -1.16
C TRP A 111 -6.77 23.27 0.20
N ALA A 112 -5.50 23.63 0.41
CA ALA A 112 -5.06 24.19 1.68
C ALA A 112 -5.71 25.57 1.99
N MET A 113 -6.16 26.29 0.97
CA MET A 113 -6.91 27.55 1.16
C MET A 113 -8.39 27.31 1.48
N GLN A 114 -8.96 26.14 1.15
CA GLN A 114 -10.39 25.83 1.36
C GLN A 114 -10.66 24.77 2.44
N THR A 115 -9.63 24.03 2.86
CA THR A 115 -9.75 22.91 3.81
C THR A 115 -8.86 23.12 5.02
N THR A 116 -9.20 22.46 6.12
CA THR A 116 -8.36 22.43 7.32
C THR A 116 -7.49 21.16 7.33
N ALA A 117 -6.80 20.88 8.43
CA ALA A 117 -5.90 19.74 8.58
C ALA A 117 -6.55 18.34 8.37
N TRP A 118 -7.88 18.23 8.27
CA TRP A 118 -8.57 16.95 8.08
C TRP A 118 -8.34 16.33 6.69
N ALA A 119 -8.10 17.13 5.65
CA ALA A 119 -8.04 16.62 4.27
C ALA A 119 -6.83 15.71 4.02
N PRO A 120 -5.58 16.10 4.39
CA PRO A 120 -4.43 15.20 4.31
C PRO A 120 -4.59 13.94 5.17
N GLU A 121 -5.23 14.05 6.35
CA GLU A 121 -5.51 12.90 7.21
C GLU A 121 -6.46 11.91 6.53
N CYS A 122 -7.58 12.39 5.96
CA CYS A 122 -8.50 11.54 5.20
C CYS A 122 -7.83 10.88 3.98
N MET A 123 -7.01 11.63 3.24
CA MET A 123 -6.22 11.09 2.13
C MET A 123 -5.28 9.97 2.60
N LEU A 124 -4.57 10.19 3.71
CA LEU A 124 -3.65 9.22 4.31
C LEU A 124 -4.40 7.95 4.74
N LEU A 125 -5.52 8.09 5.43
CA LEU A 125 -6.33 6.95 5.90
C LEU A 125 -6.91 6.14 4.73
N ALA A 126 -7.40 6.82 3.69
CA ALA A 126 -7.89 6.16 2.49
C ALA A 126 -6.76 5.44 1.74
N ALA A 127 -5.59 6.08 1.58
CA ALA A 127 -4.41 5.48 0.98
C ALA A 127 -3.97 4.24 1.77
N GLY A 128 -3.93 4.33 3.10
CA GLY A 128 -3.60 3.24 4.00
C GLY A 128 -4.52 2.04 3.84
N ALA A 129 -5.84 2.25 3.77
CA ALA A 129 -6.80 1.18 3.55
C ALA A 129 -6.58 0.48 2.20
N ILE A 130 -6.37 1.22 1.12
CA ILE A 130 -6.11 0.66 -0.22
C ILE A 130 -4.78 -0.09 -0.23
N TYR A 131 -3.73 0.47 0.38
CA TYR A 131 -2.40 -0.14 0.41
C TYR A 131 -2.37 -1.40 1.30
N ALA A 132 -3.04 -1.39 2.45
CA ALA A 132 -3.17 -2.57 3.29
C ALA A 132 -3.93 -3.69 2.56
N THR A 133 -5.03 -3.37 1.87
CA THR A 133 -5.89 -4.39 1.26
C THR A 133 -5.43 -4.82 -0.13
N ARG A 134 -5.33 -3.89 -1.09
CA ARG A 134 -5.05 -4.16 -2.50
C ARG A 134 -3.57 -4.39 -2.76
N ALA A 135 -2.69 -3.49 -2.32
CA ALA A 135 -1.24 -3.70 -2.45
C ALA A 135 -0.79 -4.95 -1.67
N GLY A 136 -1.39 -5.20 -0.51
CA GLY A 136 -1.18 -6.43 0.25
C GLY A 136 -1.58 -7.70 -0.49
N GLY A 137 -2.61 -7.65 -1.34
CA GLY A 137 -2.98 -8.78 -2.21
C GLY A 137 -1.87 -9.14 -3.19
N PHE A 138 -1.26 -8.15 -3.85
CA PHE A 138 -0.14 -8.36 -4.76
C PHE A 138 1.11 -8.85 -4.02
N ALA A 139 1.44 -8.26 -2.86
CA ALA A 139 2.58 -8.65 -2.04
C ALA A 139 2.47 -10.11 -1.58
N VAL A 140 1.34 -10.47 -0.95
CA VAL A 140 1.10 -11.84 -0.47
C VAL A 140 1.04 -12.81 -1.65
N GLY A 141 0.40 -12.44 -2.77
CA GLY A 141 0.35 -13.28 -3.96
C GLY A 141 1.74 -13.63 -4.50
N LYS A 142 2.64 -12.64 -4.59
CA LYS A 142 4.03 -12.87 -5.02
C LYS A 142 4.82 -13.72 -4.04
N LEU A 143 4.61 -13.54 -2.74
CA LEU A 143 5.24 -14.36 -1.70
C LEU A 143 4.75 -15.81 -1.75
N MET A 144 3.46 -16.01 -2.01
CA MET A 144 2.83 -17.34 -2.03
C MET A 144 3.03 -18.10 -3.34
N GLY A 145 3.52 -17.44 -4.40
CA GLY A 145 3.76 -18.05 -5.71
C GLY A 145 4.54 -19.38 -5.66
N PRO A 146 5.69 -19.46 -4.96
CA PRO A 146 6.45 -20.71 -4.81
C PRO A 146 5.69 -21.84 -4.09
N TYR A 147 4.68 -21.50 -3.27
CA TYR A 147 3.88 -22.45 -2.50
C TYR A 147 2.56 -22.82 -3.17
N ALA A 148 2.31 -22.38 -4.42
CA ALA A 148 1.03 -22.55 -5.10
C ALA A 148 0.52 -24.01 -5.16
N ALA A 149 1.43 -24.99 -5.17
CA ALA A 149 1.07 -26.41 -5.13
C ALA A 149 0.34 -26.84 -3.85
N GLY A 150 0.50 -26.11 -2.74
CA GLY A 150 -0.22 -26.33 -1.48
C GLY A 150 -1.59 -25.66 -1.42
N ALA A 151 -1.99 -24.92 -2.46
CA ALA A 151 -3.29 -24.24 -2.48
C ALA A 151 -4.46 -25.26 -2.48
N PRO A 152 -5.57 -24.98 -1.78
CA PRO A 152 -6.75 -25.85 -1.80
C PRO A 152 -7.34 -25.99 -3.21
N SER A 153 -7.50 -27.24 -3.67
CA SER A 153 -8.14 -27.60 -4.94
C SER A 153 -9.62 -27.21 -5.03
N ASP A 154 -10.34 -27.33 -3.91
CA ASP A 154 -11.79 -27.13 -3.82
C ASP A 154 -12.07 -25.80 -3.10
N SER A 155 -11.89 -24.68 -3.79
CA SER A 155 -12.13 -23.34 -3.24
C SER A 155 -13.09 -22.54 -4.09
N LEU A 156 -13.80 -21.60 -3.45
CA LEU A 156 -14.65 -20.64 -4.16
C LEU A 156 -13.82 -19.80 -5.14
N PRO A 157 -14.35 -19.46 -6.33
CA PRO A 157 -13.69 -18.54 -7.24
C PRO A 157 -13.32 -17.24 -6.51
N ALA A 158 -12.04 -16.86 -6.54
CA ALA A 158 -11.49 -15.70 -5.85
C ALA A 158 -11.71 -15.65 -4.31
N GLY A 159 -12.13 -16.76 -3.68
CA GLY A 159 -12.47 -16.79 -2.25
C GLY A 159 -11.31 -16.36 -1.34
N GLY A 160 -10.10 -16.85 -1.62
CA GLY A 160 -8.90 -16.46 -0.87
C GLY A 160 -8.55 -14.97 -1.01
N MET A 161 -8.83 -14.36 -2.18
CA MET A 161 -8.61 -12.92 -2.38
C MET A 161 -9.58 -12.09 -1.55
N MET A 162 -10.87 -12.44 -1.57
CA MET A 162 -11.91 -11.76 -0.78
C MET A 162 -11.64 -11.88 0.72
N ILE A 163 -11.36 -13.09 1.21
CA ILE A 163 -11.02 -13.32 2.63
C ILE A 163 -9.79 -12.47 3.02
N GLY A 164 -8.75 -12.47 2.19
CA GLY A 164 -7.55 -11.67 2.46
C GLY A 164 -7.83 -10.16 2.49
N GLN A 165 -8.69 -9.65 1.61
CA GLN A 165 -9.09 -8.23 1.62
C GLN A 165 -9.85 -7.86 2.89
N LEU A 166 -10.84 -8.66 3.29
CA LEU A 166 -11.64 -8.44 4.49
C LEU A 166 -10.77 -8.46 5.76
N GLU A 167 -9.86 -9.42 5.86
CA GLU A 167 -8.98 -9.53 7.03
C GLU A 167 -7.99 -8.38 7.14
N ARG A 168 -7.30 -8.02 6.05
CA ARG A 168 -6.37 -6.89 6.06
C ARG A 168 -7.11 -5.57 6.33
N GLY A 169 -8.33 -5.43 5.82
CA GLY A 169 -9.21 -4.31 6.11
C GLY A 169 -9.58 -4.25 7.59
N LEU A 170 -9.99 -5.38 8.19
CA LEU A 170 -10.33 -5.44 9.62
C LEU A 170 -9.12 -5.16 10.51
N ILE A 171 -7.94 -5.70 10.17
CA ILE A 171 -6.69 -5.39 10.88
C ILE A 171 -6.38 -3.90 10.81
N TYR A 172 -6.42 -3.32 9.61
CA TYR A 172 -6.18 -1.89 9.42
C TYR A 172 -7.17 -1.04 10.22
N LEU A 173 -8.46 -1.35 10.17
CA LEU A 173 -9.51 -0.64 10.92
C LEU A 173 -9.30 -0.75 12.44
N MET A 174 -9.04 -1.94 12.96
CA MET A 174 -8.79 -2.14 14.40
C MET A 174 -7.53 -1.40 14.86
N PHE A 175 -6.49 -1.35 14.03
CA PHE A 175 -5.26 -0.65 14.36
C PHE A 175 -5.48 0.86 14.43
N ILE A 176 -6.10 1.45 13.40
CA ILE A 176 -6.40 2.89 13.36
C ILE A 176 -7.44 3.28 14.43
N ALA A 177 -8.38 2.39 14.77
CA ALA A 177 -9.34 2.60 15.86
C ALA A 177 -8.72 2.50 17.26
N GLY A 178 -7.41 2.26 17.40
CA GLY A 178 -6.74 2.11 18.70
C GLY A 178 -7.09 0.81 19.43
N LEU A 179 -7.54 -0.22 18.69
CA LEU A 179 -7.92 -1.53 19.20
C LEU A 179 -7.00 -2.66 18.67
N PRO A 180 -5.66 -2.55 18.76
CA PRO A 180 -4.76 -3.56 18.21
C PRO A 180 -4.93 -4.93 18.88
N ALA A 181 -5.46 -4.99 20.11
CA ALA A 181 -5.81 -6.25 20.78
C ALA A 181 -6.84 -7.08 19.99
N GLY A 182 -7.75 -6.44 19.24
CA GLY A 182 -8.72 -7.11 18.38
C GLY A 182 -8.07 -7.92 17.25
N ILE A 183 -6.85 -7.57 16.83
CA ILE A 183 -6.07 -8.33 15.85
C ILE A 183 -5.74 -9.72 16.40
N GLY A 184 -5.41 -9.82 17.70
CA GLY A 184 -5.18 -11.10 18.39
C GLY A 184 -6.42 -11.99 18.39
N PHE A 185 -7.60 -11.41 18.60
CA PHE A 185 -8.87 -12.13 18.51
C PHE A 185 -9.12 -12.66 17.09
N LEU A 186 -8.87 -11.84 16.05
CA LEU A 186 -9.00 -12.27 14.66
C LEU A 186 -8.06 -13.46 14.34
N ILE A 187 -6.81 -13.41 14.80
CA ILE A 187 -5.83 -14.50 14.65
C ILE A 187 -6.34 -15.79 15.34
N ALA A 188 -6.83 -15.67 16.57
CA ALA A 188 -7.31 -16.80 17.35
C ALA A 188 -8.55 -17.45 16.71
N ALA A 189 -9.55 -16.64 16.33
CA ALA A 189 -10.76 -17.11 15.66
C ALA A 189 -10.43 -17.87 14.37
N LYS A 190 -9.51 -17.34 13.56
CA LYS A 190 -9.08 -17.98 12.32
C LYS A 190 -8.31 -19.29 12.55
N SER A 191 -7.56 -19.39 13.65
CA SER A 191 -6.86 -20.62 14.03
C SER A 191 -7.84 -21.74 14.40
N ILE A 192 -8.94 -21.40 15.09
CA ILE A 192 -9.99 -22.36 15.47
C ILE A 192 -10.66 -22.96 14.22
N LEU A 193 -11.01 -22.13 13.24
CA LEU A 193 -11.67 -22.56 12.00
C LEU A 193 -10.79 -23.43 11.08
N ARG A 194 -9.52 -23.61 11.41
CA ARG A 194 -8.53 -24.37 10.62
C ARG A 194 -8.18 -25.73 11.21
N PHE A 195 -8.67 -26.07 12.40
CA PHE A 195 -8.38 -27.35 13.05
C PHE A 195 -8.81 -28.56 12.20
N ASP A 196 -9.88 -28.46 11.41
CA ASP A 196 -10.35 -29.54 10.54
C ASP A 196 -9.52 -29.72 9.25
N ALA A 197 -8.68 -28.73 8.87
CA ALA A 197 -7.81 -28.79 7.70
C ALA A 197 -6.48 -29.56 7.96
N ALA A 198 -6.26 -30.02 9.20
CA ALA A 198 -5.02 -30.66 9.66
C ALA A 198 -4.75 -32.05 9.06
N SER A 199 -5.63 -32.59 8.22
CA SER A 199 -5.42 -33.87 7.53
C SER A 199 -4.42 -33.79 6.36
N ASN A 200 -4.07 -32.59 5.89
CA ASN A 200 -3.10 -32.39 4.81
C ASN A 200 -2.09 -31.28 5.17
N ASN A 201 -0.85 -31.70 5.46
CA ASN A 201 0.23 -30.82 5.92
C ASN A 201 0.53 -29.67 4.94
N ALA A 202 0.56 -29.93 3.63
CA ALA A 202 0.88 -28.89 2.63
C ALA A 202 -0.21 -27.80 2.54
N LYS A 203 -1.49 -28.21 2.65
CA LYS A 203 -2.61 -27.25 2.70
C LYS A 203 -2.56 -26.41 3.96
N ALA A 204 -2.30 -27.03 5.12
CA ALA A 204 -2.17 -26.33 6.40
C ALA A 204 -1.01 -25.32 6.37
N GLU A 205 0.17 -25.72 5.88
CA GLU A 205 1.34 -24.84 5.76
C GLU A 205 1.07 -23.65 4.83
N TYR A 206 0.52 -23.88 3.63
CA TYR A 206 0.16 -22.81 2.69
C TYR A 206 -0.75 -21.75 3.35
N VAL A 207 -1.76 -22.25 4.05
CA VAL A 207 -2.80 -21.48 4.72
C VAL A 207 -2.23 -20.68 5.91
N ILE A 208 -1.32 -21.27 6.70
CA ILE A 208 -0.63 -20.60 7.82
C ILE A 208 0.32 -19.52 7.29
N ILE A 209 1.23 -19.86 6.37
CA ILE A 209 2.23 -18.94 5.80
C ILE A 209 1.53 -17.73 5.17
N GLY A 210 0.52 -17.97 4.32
CA GLY A 210 -0.21 -16.89 3.65
C GLY A 210 -0.95 -15.95 4.61
N THR A 211 -1.42 -16.48 5.74
CA THR A 211 -2.14 -15.66 6.76
C THR A 211 -1.17 -14.83 7.57
N LEU A 212 -0.09 -15.42 8.06
CA LEU A 212 0.94 -14.70 8.80
C LEU A 212 1.54 -13.59 7.92
N ALA A 213 1.86 -13.88 6.66
CA ALA A 213 2.34 -12.88 5.71
C ALA A 213 1.33 -11.74 5.49
N SER A 214 0.05 -12.07 5.31
CA SER A 214 -1.03 -11.08 5.13
C SER A 214 -1.21 -10.19 6.36
N PHE A 215 -1.08 -10.75 7.56
CA PHE A 215 -1.19 -10.01 8.82
C PHE A 215 0.02 -9.11 9.02
N CYS A 216 1.24 -9.63 8.79
CA CYS A 216 2.46 -8.83 8.82
C CYS A 216 2.39 -7.63 7.87
N TRP A 217 1.88 -7.83 6.65
CA TRP A 217 1.67 -6.72 5.70
C TRP A 217 0.70 -5.67 6.25
N ALA A 218 -0.49 -6.07 6.68
CA ALA A 218 -1.50 -5.14 7.18
C ALA A 218 -1.02 -4.37 8.41
N ILE A 219 -0.33 -5.03 9.34
CA ILE A 219 0.27 -4.39 10.52
C ILE A 219 1.37 -3.40 10.11
N ALA A 220 2.28 -3.79 9.21
CA ALA A 220 3.36 -2.93 8.74
C ALA A 220 2.82 -1.66 8.05
N VAL A 221 1.79 -1.80 7.20
CA VAL A 221 1.11 -0.65 6.60
C VAL A 221 0.43 0.20 7.67
N SER A 222 -0.27 -0.41 8.63
CA SER A 222 -0.93 0.36 9.70
C SER A 222 0.06 1.17 10.55
N LEU A 223 1.23 0.60 10.84
CA LEU A 223 2.32 1.30 11.52
C LEU A 223 2.89 2.45 10.70
N LEU A 224 3.07 2.26 9.39
CA LEU A 224 3.50 3.33 8.48
C LEU A 224 2.50 4.50 8.49
N ILE A 225 1.20 4.19 8.39
CA ILE A 225 0.14 5.19 8.39
C ILE A 225 0.06 5.92 9.73
N LEU A 226 0.14 5.19 10.84
CA LEU A 226 0.23 5.78 12.18
C LEU A 226 1.42 6.75 12.27
N ALA A 227 2.59 6.38 11.76
CA ALA A 227 3.77 7.23 11.83
C ALA A 227 3.61 8.53 11.06
N ILE A 228 3.03 8.48 9.86
CA ILE A 228 2.75 9.69 9.08
C ILE A 228 1.65 10.51 9.78
N ASN A 229 0.63 9.86 10.35
CA ASN A 229 -0.46 10.53 11.07
C ASN A 229 0.04 11.24 12.33
N ASN A 230 0.94 10.62 13.10
CA ASN A 230 1.57 11.26 14.25
C ASN A 230 2.40 12.47 13.81
N GLY A 231 3.10 12.36 12.68
CA GLY A 231 3.80 13.49 12.06
C GLY A 231 2.87 14.65 11.68
N LEU A 232 1.68 14.36 11.13
CA LEU A 232 0.65 15.39 10.85
C LEU A 232 0.18 16.10 12.12
N ASN A 233 0.12 15.37 13.24
CA ASN A 233 -0.42 15.87 14.51
C ASN A 233 0.67 16.37 15.49
N GLY A 234 1.93 16.42 15.07
CA GLY A 234 3.05 16.87 15.93
C GLY A 234 3.40 15.90 17.07
N ALA A 235 2.94 14.65 17.00
CA ALA A 235 3.24 13.60 17.96
C ALA A 235 4.51 12.81 17.55
N PRO A 236 5.18 12.14 18.51
CA PRO A 236 6.25 11.18 18.21
C PRO A 236 5.83 10.10 17.19
N LEU A 237 6.66 9.89 16.16
CA LEU A 237 6.31 9.06 14.99
C LEU A 237 5.93 7.61 15.34
N LEU A 238 6.51 7.01 16.38
CA LEU A 238 6.25 5.60 16.73
C LEU A 238 5.37 5.45 17.99
N GLU A 239 4.65 6.50 18.38
CA GLU A 239 3.70 6.43 19.48
C GLU A 239 2.43 5.68 19.07
N ILE A 240 2.23 4.47 19.62
CA ILE A 240 1.13 3.56 19.28
C ILE A 240 -0.11 3.78 20.18
N MET A 241 0.07 4.36 21.37
CA MET A 241 -1.04 4.68 22.29
C MET A 241 -0.97 6.16 22.66
N PRO A 242 -2.09 6.90 22.65
CA PRO A 242 -2.12 8.23 23.23
C PRO A 242 -1.67 8.15 24.70
N ARG A 243 -0.79 9.06 25.14
CA ARG A 243 -0.54 9.24 26.58
C ARG A 243 -1.87 9.39 27.30
N SER A 244 -2.17 8.47 28.20
CA SER A 244 -3.17 8.72 29.23
C SER A 244 -2.68 9.90 30.06
N ASN A 245 -3.27 11.07 29.85
CA ASN A 245 -3.14 12.19 30.77
C ASN A 245 -3.73 11.81 32.13
#